data_AF-A0A7V3M1M1-F1
#
_entry.id   AF-A0A7V3M1M1-F1
#
_cell.length_a   1.000
_cell.length_b   1.000
_cell.length_c   1.000
_cell.angle_alpha   90.00
_cell.angle_beta   90.00
_cell.angle_gamma   90.00
#
_symmetry.space_group_name_H-M   'P 1'
#
loop_
_entity.id
_entity.type
_entity.pdbx_description
1 polymer ?
#
loop_
_entity_poly.entity_id
_entity_poly.type
_entity_poly.pdbx_seq_one_letter_code
_entity_poly.pdbx_strand_id
1 'polypeptide(L)'
;DPHLYDLVLNTGHLSAESAAEVLVTLARKPEFTMTAESLATLADLFLAGKVEAALASDPRTRGAVLTASCRQGRVLVTGGVYSETSKRAVEEIAGAIPGVAAVQADLYIEPIAWGLS
;
A
#
# COMPACT_ATOMS: atom_id res chain seq x y z
N ASP A 1 9.33 17.77 -12.87
CA ASP A 1 8.85 19.10 -13.27
C ASP A 1 7.70 19.48 -12.33
N PRO A 2 7.82 20.56 -11.55
CA PRO A 2 6.79 21.00 -10.60
C PRO A 2 5.46 21.35 -11.27
N HIS A 3 5.45 21.62 -12.58
CA HIS A 3 4.24 21.91 -13.36
C HIS A 3 3.33 20.67 -13.56
N LEU A 4 3.75 19.48 -13.14
CA LEU A 4 3.00 18.23 -13.29
C LEU A 4 2.10 17.87 -12.09
N TYR A 5 2.18 18.63 -11.00
CA TYR A 5 1.43 18.34 -9.78
C TYR A 5 0.72 19.59 -9.27
N ASP A 6 -0.56 19.45 -8.94
CA ASP A 6 -1.34 20.54 -8.33
C ASP A 6 -0.96 20.77 -6.85
N LEU A 7 -0.32 19.78 -6.20
CA LEU A 7 0.17 19.88 -4.82
C LEU A 7 1.30 18.88 -4.55
N VAL A 8 2.33 19.30 -3.81
CA VAL A 8 3.37 18.42 -3.25
C VAL A 8 3.39 18.58 -1.72
N LEU A 9 3.21 17.48 -0.99
CA LEU A 9 3.28 17.43 0.48
C LEU A 9 4.55 16.71 0.92
N ASN A 10 5.40 17.37 1.71
CA ASN A 10 6.62 16.78 2.23
C ASN A 10 6.37 16.17 3.62
N THR A 11 6.30 14.84 3.68
CA THR A 11 6.06 14.08 4.92
C THR A 11 7.31 13.93 5.82
N GLY A 12 8.46 14.47 5.42
CA GLY A 12 9.63 14.62 6.29
C GLY A 12 9.55 15.85 7.21
N HIS A 13 8.71 16.83 6.86
CA HIS A 13 8.48 18.05 7.64
C HIS A 13 7.05 18.17 8.16
N LEU A 14 6.08 17.56 7.45
CA LEU A 14 4.68 17.49 7.84
C LEU A 14 4.38 16.06 8.33
N SER A 15 3.68 15.91 9.45
CA SER A 15 3.27 14.58 9.90
C SER A 15 2.31 13.94 8.88
N ALA A 16 2.25 12.60 8.82
CA ALA A 16 1.31 11.89 7.96
C ALA A 16 -0.16 12.25 8.28
N GLU A 17 -0.46 12.47 9.56
CA GLU A 17 -1.79 12.88 10.03
C GLU A 17 -2.15 14.28 9.51
N SER A 18 -1.25 15.25 9.65
CA SER A 18 -1.45 16.61 9.14
C SER A 18 -1.52 16.65 7.60
N ALA A 19 -0.75 15.80 6.91
CA ALA A 19 -0.84 15.66 5.46
C ALA A 19 -2.23 15.14 5.03
N ALA A 20 -2.77 14.16 5.77
CA ALA A 20 -4.11 13.63 5.52
C ALA A 20 -5.19 14.70 5.73
N GLU A 21 -5.08 15.54 6.78
CA GLU A 21 -6.03 16.63 7.04
C GLU A 21 -6.07 17.66 5.89
N VAL A 22 -4.91 18.04 5.36
CA VAL A 22 -4.80 18.94 4.21
C VAL A 22 -5.50 18.32 2.99
N LEU A 23 -5.23 17.05 2.70
CA LEU A 23 -5.87 16.34 1.59
C LEU A 23 -7.40 16.27 1.74
N VAL A 24 -7.90 15.94 2.94
CA VAL A 24 -9.34 15.90 3.24
C VAL A 24 -10.00 17.26 3.03
N THR A 25 -9.30 18.34 3.40
CA THR A 25 -9.81 19.70 3.24
C THR A 25 -9.91 20.11 1.78
N LEU A 26 -8.88 19.79 0.98
CA LEU A 26 -8.86 20.10 -0.46
C LEU A 26 -9.88 19.29 -1.24
N ALA A 27 -10.04 18.01 -0.93
CA ALA A 27 -11.03 17.12 -1.58
C ALA A 27 -12.49 17.59 -1.43
N ARG A 28 -12.78 18.52 -0.50
CA ARG A 28 -14.11 19.10 -0.28
C ARG A 28 -14.37 20.38 -1.07
N LYS A 29 -13.39 20.93 -1.79
CA LYS A 29 -13.56 22.16 -2.58
C LYS A 29 -14.29 21.83 -3.90
N PRO A 30 -15.11 22.75 -4.44
CA PRO A 30 -15.88 22.52 -5.68
C PRO A 30 -14.99 22.21 -6.89
N GLU A 31 -13.79 22.79 -6.93
CA GLU A 31 -12.79 22.53 -7.97
C GLU A 31 -12.27 21.08 -7.94
N PHE A 32 -12.41 20.39 -6.80
CA PHE A 32 -12.01 19.01 -6.58
C PHE A 32 -13.22 18.11 -6.35
N THR A 33 -14.35 18.38 -7.02
CA THR A 33 -15.55 17.53 -6.91
C THR A 33 -15.20 16.12 -7.42
N MET A 34 -14.83 15.24 -6.50
CA MET A 34 -14.39 13.90 -6.84
C MET A 34 -15.57 13.14 -7.43
N THR A 35 -15.40 12.58 -8.62
CA THR A 35 -16.38 11.65 -9.18
C THR A 35 -16.42 10.38 -8.34
N ALA A 36 -17.49 9.59 -8.47
CA ALA A 36 -17.55 8.28 -7.83
C ALA A 36 -16.34 7.39 -8.19
N GLU A 37 -15.83 7.52 -9.42
CA GLU A 37 -14.63 6.83 -9.89
C GLU A 37 -13.34 7.30 -9.20
N SER A 38 -13.18 8.61 -9.01
CA SER A 38 -12.03 9.16 -8.27
C SER A 38 -12.06 8.76 -6.80
N LEU A 39 -13.25 8.71 -6.18
CA LEU A 39 -13.42 8.24 -4.80
C LEU A 39 -13.10 6.75 -4.66
N ALA A 40 -13.53 5.92 -5.63
CA ALA A 40 -13.20 4.50 -5.66
C ALA A 40 -11.69 4.29 -5.80
N THR A 41 -11.04 5.05 -6.70
CA THR A 41 -9.58 5.02 -6.87
C THR A 41 -8.85 5.40 -5.57
N LEU A 42 -9.31 6.45 -4.89
CA LEU A 42 -8.73 6.87 -3.62
C LEU A 42 -8.91 5.80 -2.53
N ALA A 43 -10.08 5.17 -2.45
CA ALA A 43 -10.33 4.08 -1.51
C ALA A 43 -9.41 2.87 -1.76
N ASP A 44 -9.19 2.52 -3.03
CA ASP A 44 -8.27 1.45 -3.41
C ASP A 44 -6.81 1.80 -3.06
N LEU A 45 -6.35 3.02 -3.35
CA LEU A 45 -5.01 3.49 -2.96
C LEU A 45 -4.81 3.43 -1.44
N PHE A 46 -5.81 3.88 -0.68
CA PHE A 46 -5.77 3.83 0.77
C PHE A 46 -5.71 2.40 1.31
N LEU A 47 -6.48 1.49 0.71
CA LEU A 47 -6.49 0.08 1.11
C LEU A 47 -5.14 -0.59 0.79
N ALA A 48 -4.56 -0.32 -0.38
CA ALA A 48 -3.23 -0.81 -0.75
C ALA A 48 -2.16 -0.32 0.25
N GLY A 49 -2.15 0.98 0.59
CA GLY A 49 -1.20 1.53 1.56
C GLY A 49 -1.35 0.92 2.96
N LYS A 50 -2.59 0.60 3.40
CA LYS A 50 -2.80 -0.13 4.65
C LYS A 50 -2.20 -1.53 4.62
N VAL A 51 -2.34 -2.24 3.50
CA VAL A 51 -1.74 -3.57 3.30
C VAL A 51 -0.22 -3.47 3.39
N GLU A 52 0.39 -2.53 2.68
CA GLU A 52 1.85 -2.34 2.73
C GLU A 52 2.34 -2.03 4.15
N ALA A 53 1.66 -1.12 4.85
CA ALA A 53 2.01 -0.76 6.22
C ALA A 53 1.89 -1.96 7.19
N ALA A 54 0.85 -2.78 7.06
CA ALA A 54 0.67 -3.97 7.88
C ALA A 54 1.75 -5.02 7.61
N LEU A 55 2.08 -5.27 6.33
CA LEU A 55 3.13 -6.20 5.93
C LEU A 55 4.51 -5.74 6.40
N ALA A 56 4.81 -4.43 6.32
CA ALA A 56 6.05 -3.86 6.81
C ALA A 56 6.17 -3.92 8.35
N SER A 57 5.04 -3.99 9.06
CA SER A 57 5.01 -4.00 10.54
C SER A 57 5.01 -5.42 11.14
N ASP A 58 4.55 -6.45 10.42
CA ASP A 58 4.50 -7.82 10.92
C ASP A 58 5.91 -8.47 10.88
N PRO A 59 6.42 -9.03 12.00
CA PRO A 59 7.73 -9.68 12.05
C PRO A 59 7.97 -10.77 11.01
N ARG A 60 6.92 -11.44 10.52
CA ARG A 60 6.98 -12.53 9.54
C ARG A 60 7.24 -12.04 8.11
N THR A 61 6.96 -10.76 7.84
CA THR A 61 7.03 -10.15 6.49
C THR A 61 7.86 -8.87 6.45
N ARG A 62 8.19 -8.23 7.58
CA ARG A 62 8.89 -6.91 7.65
C ARG A 62 10.23 -6.81 6.91
N GLY A 63 10.89 -7.92 6.66
CA GLY A 63 12.16 -7.93 5.92
C GLY A 63 11.97 -8.02 4.41
N ALA A 64 10.78 -8.40 3.93
CA ALA A 64 10.51 -8.66 2.53
C ALA A 64 10.28 -7.35 1.77
N VAL A 65 10.71 -7.30 0.51
CA VAL A 65 10.38 -6.20 -0.39
C VAL A 65 9.06 -6.54 -1.08
N LEU A 66 7.98 -5.95 -0.57
CA LEU A 66 6.61 -6.22 -1.02
C LEU A 66 5.95 -4.92 -1.47
N THR A 67 5.16 -5.01 -2.53
CA THR A 67 4.31 -3.93 -3.04
C THR A 67 2.88 -4.43 -3.11
N ALA A 68 1.92 -3.61 -2.66
CA ALA A 68 0.51 -3.92 -2.78
C ALA A 68 -0.16 -2.97 -3.76
N SER A 69 -1.06 -3.52 -4.56
CA SER A 69 -2.01 -2.75 -5.37
C SER A 69 -3.42 -3.23 -5.09
N CYS A 70 -4.40 -2.35 -5.25
CA CYS A 70 -5.80 -2.69 -5.01
C CYS A 70 -6.67 -2.20 -6.16
N ARG A 71 -7.68 -3.00 -6.50
CA ARG A 71 -8.77 -2.57 -7.38
C ARG A 71 -10.08 -3.15 -6.89
N GLN A 72 -11.02 -2.27 -6.55
CA GLN A 72 -12.33 -2.60 -6.00
C GLN A 72 -12.23 -3.58 -4.81
N GLY A 73 -11.32 -3.28 -3.87
CA GLY A 73 -11.08 -4.11 -2.69
C GLY A 73 -10.33 -5.44 -2.95
N ARG A 74 -9.97 -5.76 -4.20
CA ARG A 74 -9.14 -6.92 -4.52
C ARG A 74 -7.68 -6.51 -4.52
N VAL A 75 -6.91 -7.10 -3.61
CA VAL A 75 -5.52 -6.77 -3.38
C VAL A 75 -4.62 -7.75 -4.13
N LEU A 76 -3.66 -7.22 -4.88
CA LEU A 76 -2.54 -7.96 -5.44
C LEU A 76 -1.28 -7.55 -4.69
N VAL A 77 -0.62 -8.53 -4.06
CA VAL A 77 0.70 -8.34 -3.44
C VAL A 77 1.75 -9.01 -4.31
N THR A 78 2.79 -8.26 -4.67
CA THR A 78 3.91 -8.73 -5.49
C THR A 78 5.23 -8.51 -4.75
N GLY A 79 6.22 -9.37 -4.98
CA GLY A 79 7.57 -9.16 -4.46
C GLY A 79 8.28 -10.45 -4.01
N GLY A 80 9.40 -10.25 -3.33
CA GLY A 80 10.27 -11.32 -2.85
C GLY A 80 10.03 -11.65 -1.38
N VAL A 81 9.88 -12.93 -1.06
CA VAL A 81 9.79 -13.45 0.32
C VAL A 81 10.90 -14.48 0.59
N TYR A 82 11.14 -14.81 1.86
CA TYR A 82 12.25 -15.70 2.26
C TYR A 82 11.84 -17.16 2.44
N SER A 83 10.54 -17.46 2.43
CA SER A 83 10.02 -18.79 2.71
C SER A 83 8.55 -18.93 2.31
N GLU A 84 8.09 -20.17 2.16
CA GLU A 84 6.66 -20.48 1.97
C GLU A 84 5.82 -20.05 3.18
N THR A 85 6.40 -20.09 4.38
CA THR A 85 5.75 -19.57 5.60
C THR A 85 5.53 -18.07 5.54
N SER A 86 6.49 -17.30 5.00
CA SER A 86 6.33 -15.87 4.76
C SER A 86 5.26 -15.60 3.70
N LYS A 87 5.19 -16.43 2.64
CA LYS A 87 4.14 -16.32 1.62
C LYS A 87 2.74 -16.45 2.22
N ARG A 88 2.50 -17.46 3.06
CA ARG A 88 1.23 -17.64 3.77
C ARG A 88 0.93 -16.47 4.71
N ALA A 89 1.93 -15.98 5.42
CA ALA A 89 1.77 -14.82 6.30
C ALA A 89 1.29 -13.58 5.52
N VAL A 90 1.80 -13.34 4.30
CA VAL A 90 1.33 -12.23 3.45
C VAL A 90 -0.17 -12.33 3.18
N GLU A 91 -0.66 -13.51 2.79
CA GLU A 91 -2.08 -13.73 2.51
C GLU A 91 -2.94 -13.53 3.76
N GLU A 92 -2.52 -14.05 4.91
CA GLU A 92 -3.20 -13.90 6.20
C GLU A 92 -3.29 -12.43 6.62
N ILE A 93 -2.16 -11.71 6.60
CA ILE A 93 -2.08 -10.31 7.04
C ILE A 93 -2.92 -9.42 6.12
N ALA A 94 -2.74 -9.55 4.81
CA ALA A 94 -3.50 -8.75 3.84
C ALA A 94 -5.00 -9.05 3.92
N GLY A 95 -5.38 -10.32 4.07
CA GLY A 95 -6.79 -10.73 4.17
C GLY A 95 -7.48 -10.28 5.46
N ALA A 96 -6.72 -10.03 6.52
CA ALA A 96 -7.27 -9.55 7.80
C ALA A 96 -7.62 -8.05 7.78
N ILE A 97 -7.23 -7.30 6.76
CA ILE A 97 -7.46 -5.85 6.70
C ILE A 97 -8.92 -5.56 6.30
N PRO A 98 -9.67 -4.79 7.13
CA PRO A 98 -11.03 -4.41 6.79
C PRO A 98 -11.11 -3.70 5.43
N GLY A 99 -12.00 -4.18 4.57
CA GLY A 99 -12.19 -3.67 3.21
C GLY A 99 -11.53 -4.53 2.13
N VAL A 100 -10.65 -5.47 2.49
CA VAL A 100 -10.10 -6.44 1.54
C VAL A 100 -11.17 -7.51 1.22
N ALA A 101 -11.53 -7.60 -0.05
CA ALA A 101 -12.50 -8.57 -0.57
C ALA A 101 -11.83 -9.87 -1.05
N ALA A 102 -10.61 -9.77 -1.57
CA ALA A 102 -9.81 -10.90 -2.01
C ALA A 102 -8.33 -10.52 -2.00
N VAL A 103 -7.47 -11.51 -1.79
CA VAL A 103 -6.01 -11.36 -1.88
C VAL A 103 -5.48 -12.30 -2.95
N GLN A 104 -4.59 -11.77 -3.79
CA GLN A 104 -3.74 -12.54 -4.67
C GLN A 104 -2.29 -12.24 -4.32
N ALA A 105 -1.51 -13.29 -4.05
CA ALA A 105 -0.10 -13.18 -3.73
C ALA A 105 0.74 -13.74 -4.89
N ASP A 106 1.34 -12.84 -5.68
CA ASP A 106 2.28 -13.18 -6.76
C ASP A 106 3.71 -12.97 -6.25
N LEU A 107 4.17 -13.96 -5.47
CA LEU A 107 5.39 -13.88 -4.70
C LEU A 107 6.39 -14.93 -5.16
N TYR A 108 7.66 -14.53 -5.27
CA TYR A 108 8.79 -15.44 -5.48
C TYR A 108 9.59 -15.57 -4.19
N ILE A 109 10.21 -16.74 -4.01
CA ILE A 109 11.13 -16.95 -2.90
C ILE A 109 12.51 -16.48 -3.35
N GLU A 110 13.07 -15.47 -2.69
CA GLU A 110 14.47 -15.11 -2.90
C GLU A 110 15.37 -16.21 -2.34
N PRO A 111 16.21 -16.84 -3.16
CA PRO A 111 17.23 -17.74 -2.66
C PRO A 111 18.17 -16.93 -1.78
N ILE A 112 18.42 -17.40 -0.56
CA ILE A 112 19.41 -16.80 0.32
C ILE A 112 20.78 -16.99 -0.38
N ALA A 113 21.27 -15.94 -1.04
CA ALA A 113 22.62 -15.95 -1.60
C ALA A 113 23.61 -15.78 -0.44
N TRP A 114 23.97 -16.90 0.21
CA TRP A 114 25.08 -16.89 1.16
C TRP A 114 26.38 -16.62 0.40
N GLY A 115 26.86 -15.38 0.49
CA GLY A 115 28.26 -15.01 0.28
C GLY A 115 28.91 -15.48 -1.01
N LEU A 116 28.79 -14.70 -2.08
CA LEU A 116 29.90 -14.57 -3.02
C LEU A 116 30.95 -13.69 -2.34
N SER A 117 31.87 -14.36 -1.62
CA SER A 117 33.16 -13.83 -1.19
C SER A 117 34.22 -14.28 -2.19
#